data_AF-A0A6P7FFX5-F1
#
_entry.id   AF-A0A6P7FFX5-F1
#
_cell.length_a   1.000
_cell.length_b   1.000
_cell.length_c   1.000
_cell.angle_alpha   90.00
_cell.angle_beta   90.00
_cell.angle_gamma   90.00
#
_symmetry.space_group_name_H-M   'P 1'
#
loop_
_entity.id
_entity.type
_entity.pdbx_description
1 polymer ?
#
loop_
_entity_poly.entity_id
_entity_poly.type
_entity_poly.pdbx_seq_one_letter_code
_entity_poly.pdbx_strand_id
1 'polypeptide(L)'
;MKTVVQIVNSLRGGNRAQRHRKFISFLEELNTEYKEVPLHSEIRWLSAGKCLRNFFSLRKEIVLFFETEIVINTDVFITKLKNKTFFRELAFLTDITSHLNTLNLQLQGKNKTVSQLVSQIEIFRKKLDLFENCMKINDLNNFPACLEINQEETMVDFSRFAKVLTEIQREFDERFSEFDAPSRADQFGCMTVRFQQPGFATQNLLSWDVCSVVSQPSTPTSDFNTDEFVNNF
;
A
#
# COMPACT_ATOMS: atom_id res chain seq x y z
N MET A 1 -4.30 9.19 -1.70
CA MET A 1 -5.03 8.07 -2.32
C MET A 1 -6.35 8.46 -3.01
N LYS A 2 -7.28 9.19 -2.37
CA LYS A 2 -8.62 9.51 -2.93
C LYS A 2 -8.61 10.05 -4.38
N THR A 3 -7.77 11.05 -4.67
CA THR A 3 -7.62 11.60 -6.03
C THR A 3 -7.19 10.54 -7.04
N VAL A 4 -6.21 9.70 -6.70
CA VAL A 4 -5.73 8.61 -7.56
C VAL A 4 -6.87 7.64 -7.86
N VAL A 5 -7.62 7.22 -6.85
CA VAL A 5 -8.78 6.33 -7.02
C VAL A 5 -9.83 6.95 -7.92
N GLN A 6 -10.14 8.24 -7.76
CA GLN A 6 -11.09 8.96 -8.61
C GLN A 6 -10.64 8.98 -10.08
N ILE A 7 -9.34 9.21 -10.32
CA ILE A 7 -8.77 9.22 -11.67
C ILE A 7 -8.80 7.81 -12.27
N VAL A 8 -8.34 6.79 -11.54
CA VAL A 8 -8.35 5.40 -11.99
C VAL A 8 -9.77 4.92 -12.29
N ASN A 9 -10.72 5.24 -11.41
CA ASN A 9 -12.13 4.97 -11.66
C ASN A 9 -12.62 5.69 -12.91
N SER A 10 -12.14 6.90 -13.19
CA SER A 10 -12.46 7.65 -14.41
C SER A 10 -11.87 7.06 -15.69
N LEU A 11 -10.78 6.30 -15.59
CA LEU A 11 -10.19 5.56 -16.71
C LEU A 11 -10.92 4.22 -16.94
N ARG A 12 -11.23 3.47 -15.89
CA ARG A 12 -11.67 2.06 -16.02
C ARG A 12 -12.78 1.56 -15.09
N GLY A 13 -13.35 2.40 -14.23
CA GLY A 13 -14.40 2.01 -13.28
C GLY A 13 -15.80 1.95 -13.91
N GLY A 14 -16.64 1.01 -13.46
CA GLY A 14 -18.06 0.91 -13.86
C GLY A 14 -18.25 0.76 -15.38
N ASN A 15 -19.16 1.56 -15.96
CA ASN A 15 -19.56 1.54 -17.38
C ASN A 15 -18.50 2.14 -18.34
N ARG A 16 -17.21 2.10 -17.99
CA ARG A 16 -16.12 2.76 -18.74
C ARG A 16 -15.24 1.76 -19.49
N ALA A 17 -15.77 0.57 -19.81
CA ALA A 17 -15.02 -0.49 -20.50
C ALA A 17 -14.42 -0.04 -21.84
N GLN A 18 -15.14 0.78 -22.63
CA GLN A 18 -14.62 1.32 -23.88
C GLN A 18 -13.41 2.24 -23.64
N ARG A 19 -13.50 3.14 -22.66
CA ARG A 19 -12.40 4.04 -22.29
C ARG A 19 -11.19 3.27 -21.79
N HIS A 20 -11.42 2.24 -20.98
CA HIS A 20 -10.33 1.38 -20.50
C HIS A 20 -9.60 0.69 -21.65
N ARG A 21 -10.33 0.14 -22.63
CA ARG A 21 -9.73 -0.47 -23.84
C ARG A 21 -8.93 0.54 -24.64
N LYS A 22 -9.47 1.74 -24.86
CA LYS A 22 -8.73 2.82 -25.53
C LYS A 22 -7.45 3.21 -24.78
N PHE A 23 -7.52 3.33 -23.46
CA PHE A 23 -6.35 3.62 -22.63
C PHE A 23 -5.31 2.51 -22.72
N ILE A 24 -5.71 1.24 -22.70
CA ILE A 24 -4.79 0.12 -22.90
C ILE A 24 -4.11 0.21 -24.27
N SER A 25 -4.86 0.37 -25.35
CA SER A 25 -4.28 0.50 -26.71
C SER A 25 -3.32 1.68 -26.80
N PHE A 26 -3.67 2.83 -26.19
CA PHE A 26 -2.79 3.99 -26.11
C PHE A 26 -1.47 3.69 -25.37
N LEU A 27 -1.52 2.96 -24.25
CA LEU A 27 -0.32 2.54 -23.52
C LEU A 27 0.52 1.51 -24.29
N GLU A 28 -0.12 0.64 -25.05
CA GLU A 28 0.55 -0.31 -25.95
C GLU A 28 1.29 0.41 -27.07
N GLU A 29 0.66 1.40 -27.71
CA GLU A 29 1.25 2.24 -28.75
C GLU A 29 2.47 3.02 -28.25
N LEU A 30 2.43 3.53 -27.01
CA LEU A 30 3.55 4.22 -26.38
C LEU A 30 4.63 3.27 -25.81
N ASN A 31 4.42 1.95 -25.92
CA ASN A 31 5.29 0.91 -25.39
C ASN A 31 5.67 1.13 -23.91
N THR A 32 4.73 1.52 -23.07
CA THR A 32 4.98 1.78 -21.64
C THR A 32 5.30 0.50 -20.88
N GLU A 33 6.03 0.63 -19.75
CA GLU A 33 6.34 -0.49 -18.85
C GLU A 33 5.06 -1.17 -18.33
N TYR A 34 4.08 -0.36 -17.89
CA TYR A 34 2.81 -0.84 -17.38
C TYR A 34 1.70 -0.70 -18.43
N LYS A 35 0.96 -1.78 -18.67
CA LYS A 35 -0.14 -1.82 -19.65
C LYS A 35 -1.50 -1.40 -19.09
N GLU A 36 -1.60 -1.25 -17.77
CA GLU A 36 -2.80 -0.72 -17.11
C GLU A 36 -2.50 -0.21 -15.70
N VAL A 37 -3.41 0.60 -15.16
CA VAL A 37 -3.48 0.92 -13.73
C VAL A 37 -4.56 0.04 -13.08
N PRO A 38 -4.24 -0.80 -12.09
CA PRO A 38 -5.23 -1.66 -11.44
C PRO A 38 -6.24 -0.83 -10.65
N LEU A 39 -7.49 -1.30 -10.61
CA LEU A 39 -8.47 -0.78 -9.66
C LEU A 39 -7.99 -1.02 -8.24
N HIS A 40 -8.13 -0.01 -7.40
CA HIS A 40 -7.92 -0.16 -5.97
C HIS A 40 -9.16 -0.78 -5.33
N SER A 41 -8.97 -1.80 -4.49
CA SER A 41 -10.01 -2.30 -3.60
C SER A 41 -9.64 -1.98 -2.16
N GLU A 42 -10.52 -1.32 -1.43
CA GLU A 42 -10.34 -0.94 -0.03
C GLU A 42 -10.07 -2.15 0.88
N ILE A 43 -10.63 -3.31 0.50
CA ILE A 43 -10.52 -4.57 1.26
C ILE A 43 -9.13 -5.22 1.10
N ARG A 44 -8.39 -4.93 0.02
CA ARG A 44 -7.08 -5.55 -0.26
C ARG A 44 -6.02 -4.48 -0.33
N TRP A 45 -5.43 -4.18 0.82
CA TRP A 45 -4.44 -3.14 0.99
C TRP A 45 -3.21 -3.30 0.04
N LEU A 46 -2.76 -4.54 -0.28
CA LEU A 46 -1.72 -4.81 -1.30
C LEU A 46 -2.05 -4.19 -2.67
N SER A 47 -3.34 -4.10 -3.02
CA SER A 47 -3.79 -3.47 -4.26
C SER A 47 -3.50 -1.96 -4.29
N ALA A 48 -3.44 -1.30 -3.13
CA ALA A 48 -3.13 0.13 -3.03
C ALA A 48 -1.72 0.43 -3.53
N GLY A 49 -0.70 -0.30 -3.06
CA GLY A 49 0.67 -0.07 -3.52
C GLY A 49 0.88 -0.42 -5.00
N LYS A 50 0.23 -1.49 -5.51
CA LYS A 50 0.26 -1.78 -6.96
C LYS A 50 -0.42 -0.68 -7.78
N CYS A 51 -1.56 -0.19 -7.32
CA CYS A 51 -2.29 0.92 -7.94
C CYS A 51 -1.45 2.20 -7.95
N LEU A 52 -0.88 2.60 -6.81
CA LEU A 52 -0.03 3.78 -6.69
C LEU A 52 1.22 3.69 -7.58
N ARG A 53 1.92 2.55 -7.57
CA ARG A 53 3.12 2.35 -8.39
C ARG A 53 2.80 2.49 -9.88
N ASN A 54 1.83 1.73 -10.38
CA ASN A 54 1.45 1.80 -11.79
C ASN A 54 0.94 3.20 -12.17
N PHE A 55 0.16 3.83 -11.28
CA PHE A 55 -0.34 5.19 -11.51
C PHE A 55 0.79 6.22 -11.56
N PHE A 56 1.77 6.12 -10.66
CA PHE A 56 2.92 7.02 -10.63
C PHE A 56 3.78 6.85 -11.88
N SER A 57 4.08 5.61 -12.29
CA SER A 57 4.84 5.35 -13.52
C SER A 57 4.11 5.84 -14.77
N LEU A 58 2.78 5.73 -14.83
CA LEU A 58 1.96 6.14 -15.97
C LEU A 58 1.47 7.60 -15.90
N ARG A 59 1.97 8.40 -14.95
CA ARG A 59 1.40 9.72 -14.67
C ARG A 59 1.41 10.67 -15.87
N LYS A 60 2.44 10.61 -16.71
CA LYS A 60 2.59 11.47 -17.89
C LYS A 60 1.64 11.03 -19.01
N GLU A 61 1.50 9.73 -19.20
CA GLU A 61 0.61 9.12 -20.17
C GLU A 61 -0.85 9.32 -19.80
N ILE A 62 -1.18 9.28 -18.51
CA ILE A 62 -2.53 9.60 -18.02
C ILE A 62 -2.91 11.04 -18.35
N VAL A 63 -1.97 12.00 -18.17
CA VAL A 63 -2.20 13.40 -18.56
C VAL A 63 -2.42 13.50 -20.07
N LEU A 64 -1.51 12.93 -20.86
CA LEU A 64 -1.57 12.98 -22.32
C LEU A 64 -2.87 12.35 -22.87
N PHE A 65 -3.30 11.22 -22.28
CA PHE A 65 -4.54 10.56 -22.64
C PHE A 65 -5.76 11.45 -22.36
N PHE A 66 -5.81 12.13 -21.21
CA PHE A 66 -6.91 13.04 -20.90
C PHE A 66 -6.93 14.29 -21.77
N GLU A 67 -5.77 14.81 -22.17
CA GLU A 67 -5.67 15.94 -23.09
C GLU A 67 -6.12 15.55 -24.51
N THR A 68 -5.87 14.31 -24.92
CA THR A 68 -6.19 13.81 -26.28
C THR A 68 -7.68 13.45 -26.44
N GLU A 69 -8.29 12.82 -25.45
CA GLU A 69 -9.64 12.23 -25.59
C GLU A 69 -10.82 13.22 -25.47
N ILE A 70 -10.60 14.55 -25.45
CA ILE A 70 -11.62 15.62 -25.29
C ILE A 70 -12.80 15.17 -24.43
N VAL A 71 -12.56 14.99 -23.12
CA VAL A 71 -13.55 14.43 -22.20
C VAL A 71 -14.16 15.54 -21.34
N ILE A 72 -15.48 15.62 -21.33
CA ILE A 72 -16.22 16.49 -20.41
C ILE A 72 -15.90 16.07 -18.96
N ASN A 73 -15.48 17.01 -18.12
CA ASN A 73 -15.13 16.85 -16.70
C ASN A 73 -13.75 16.24 -16.37
N THR A 74 -12.78 16.21 -17.29
CA THR A 74 -11.39 15.85 -16.95
C THR A 74 -10.52 17.04 -16.55
N ASP A 75 -10.98 18.27 -16.73
CA ASP A 75 -10.21 19.49 -16.41
C ASP A 75 -9.72 19.50 -14.97
N VAL A 76 -10.58 19.13 -14.01
CA VAL A 76 -10.22 19.02 -12.59
C VAL A 76 -9.11 18.01 -12.36
N PHE A 77 -9.10 16.89 -13.10
CA PHE A 77 -8.03 15.90 -13.00
C PHE A 77 -6.75 16.39 -13.64
N ILE A 78 -6.83 17.03 -14.81
CA ILE A 78 -5.66 17.62 -15.49
C ILE A 78 -5.02 18.70 -14.61
N THR A 79 -5.82 19.59 -14.00
CA THR A 79 -5.30 20.60 -13.06
C THR A 79 -4.57 19.96 -11.89
N LYS A 80 -5.12 18.89 -11.30
CA LYS A 80 -4.45 18.15 -10.22
C LYS A 80 -3.18 17.44 -10.70
N LEU A 81 -3.21 16.84 -11.90
CA LEU A 81 -2.06 16.17 -12.53
C LEU A 81 -1.03 17.15 -13.11
N LYS A 82 -1.26 18.46 -13.04
CA LYS A 82 -0.26 19.51 -13.31
C LYS A 82 0.29 20.11 -12.02
N ASN A 83 -0.24 19.73 -10.85
CA ASN A 83 0.18 20.26 -9.57
C ASN A 83 1.44 19.52 -9.07
N LYS A 84 2.55 20.25 -8.97
CA LYS A 84 3.84 19.73 -8.50
C LYS A 84 3.78 19.20 -7.07
N THR A 85 3.07 19.90 -6.17
CA THR A 85 2.90 19.47 -4.78
C THR A 85 2.18 18.12 -4.71
N PHE A 86 1.18 17.91 -5.57
CA PHE A 86 0.49 16.61 -5.66
C PHE A 86 1.44 15.48 -6.06
N PHE A 87 2.34 15.70 -7.03
CA PHE A 87 3.30 14.66 -7.44
C PHE A 87 4.34 14.35 -6.37
N ARG A 88 4.79 15.34 -5.61
CA ARG A 88 5.68 15.11 -4.46
C ARG A 88 5.02 14.26 -3.39
N GLU A 89 3.75 14.54 -3.07
CA GLU A 89 2.95 13.74 -2.13
C GLU A 89 2.67 12.33 -2.67
N LEU A 90 2.38 12.23 -3.97
CA LEU A 90 2.16 10.95 -4.62
C LEU A 90 3.42 10.08 -4.63
N ALA A 91 4.59 10.67 -4.91
CA ALA A 91 5.87 9.99 -4.89
C ALA A 91 6.17 9.42 -3.51
N PHE A 92 6.12 10.27 -2.48
CA PHE A 92 6.31 9.84 -1.10
C PHE A 92 5.33 8.73 -0.70
N LEU A 93 4.04 8.91 -1.02
CA LEU A 93 3.02 7.91 -0.74
C LEU A 93 3.29 6.58 -1.46
N THR A 94 3.79 6.62 -2.70
CA THR A 94 4.12 5.43 -3.49
C THR A 94 5.26 4.65 -2.82
N ASP A 95 6.32 5.34 -2.43
CA ASP A 95 7.49 4.71 -1.81
C ASP A 95 7.16 4.13 -0.42
N ILE A 96 6.52 4.90 0.47
CA ILE A 96 6.18 4.39 1.81
C ILE A 96 5.18 3.24 1.75
N THR A 97 4.22 3.28 0.82
CA THR A 97 3.28 2.16 0.61
C THR A 97 4.01 0.94 0.07
N SER A 98 5.05 1.11 -0.77
CA SER A 98 5.87 0.00 -1.26
C SER A 98 6.65 -0.69 -0.12
N HIS A 99 7.22 0.10 0.80
CA HIS A 99 7.89 -0.42 1.99
C HIS A 99 6.93 -1.18 2.91
N LEU A 100 5.75 -0.63 3.16
CA LEU A 100 4.69 -1.29 3.93
C LEU A 100 4.22 -2.58 3.24
N ASN A 101 4.00 -2.54 1.92
CA ASN A 101 3.73 -3.70 1.05
C ASN A 101 4.73 -4.82 1.27
N THR A 102 6.01 -4.47 1.26
CA THR A 102 7.10 -5.43 1.49
C THR A 102 7.01 -6.05 2.88
N LEU A 103 6.88 -5.22 3.93
CA LEU A 103 6.74 -5.72 5.31
C LEU A 103 5.57 -6.70 5.43
N ASN A 104 4.38 -6.35 4.95
CA ASN A 104 3.25 -7.24 5.12
C ASN A 104 3.42 -8.56 4.35
N LEU A 105 4.05 -8.56 3.17
CA LEU A 105 4.41 -9.83 2.52
C LEU A 105 5.39 -10.64 3.40
N GLN A 106 6.27 -9.96 4.13
CA GLN A 106 7.15 -10.56 5.13
C GLN A 106 6.43 -10.97 6.43
N LEU A 107 5.23 -10.47 6.71
CA LEU A 107 4.39 -10.92 7.83
C LEU A 107 3.38 -11.99 7.43
N GLN A 108 2.99 -12.04 6.16
CA GLN A 108 2.04 -13.02 5.62
C GLN A 108 2.73 -14.29 5.12
N GLY A 109 1.99 -15.40 5.09
CA GLY A 109 2.47 -16.67 4.57
C GLY A 109 2.56 -17.74 5.64
N LYS A 110 2.64 -19.00 5.20
CA LYS A 110 2.77 -20.15 6.09
C LYS A 110 4.23 -20.29 6.55
N ASN A 111 4.46 -21.06 7.61
CA ASN A 111 5.80 -21.43 8.09
C ASN A 111 6.64 -20.26 8.65
N LYS A 112 6.01 -19.26 9.28
CA LYS A 112 6.69 -18.19 10.00
C LYS A 112 6.61 -18.43 11.50
N THR A 113 7.75 -18.40 12.17
CA THR A 113 7.79 -18.47 13.63
C THR A 113 7.46 -17.11 14.24
N VAL A 114 6.97 -17.09 15.47
CA VAL A 114 6.70 -15.84 16.20
C VAL A 114 7.95 -14.97 16.29
N SER A 115 9.10 -15.58 16.57
CA SER A 115 10.40 -14.88 16.60
C SER A 115 10.75 -14.23 15.26
N GLN A 116 10.47 -14.89 14.12
CA GLN A 116 10.66 -14.29 12.81
C GLN A 116 9.74 -13.09 12.58
N LEU A 117 8.47 -13.17 12.98
CA LEU A 117 7.51 -12.07 12.84
C LEU A 117 7.94 -10.86 13.68
N VAL A 118 8.30 -11.07 14.95
CA VAL A 118 8.84 -10.02 15.84
C VAL A 118 10.09 -9.40 15.22
N SER A 119 11.01 -10.22 14.71
CA SER A 119 12.22 -9.72 14.06
C SER A 119 11.90 -8.83 12.85
N GLN A 120 10.90 -9.16 12.02
CA GLN A 120 10.51 -8.30 10.90
C GLN A 120 9.91 -6.96 11.36
N ILE A 121 9.12 -6.97 12.43
CA ILE A 121 8.56 -5.75 13.05
C ILE A 121 9.70 -4.86 13.55
N GLU A 122 10.64 -5.42 14.31
CA GLU A 122 11.83 -4.69 14.82
C GLU A 122 12.70 -4.12 13.72
N ILE A 123 12.94 -4.89 12.65
CA ILE A 123 13.68 -4.41 11.49
C ILE A 123 12.95 -3.24 10.84
N PHE A 124 11.61 -3.29 10.74
CA PHE A 124 10.85 -2.23 10.12
C PHE A 124 10.79 -0.96 10.98
N ARG A 125 10.73 -1.07 12.31
CA ARG A 125 10.88 0.08 13.23
C ARG A 125 12.17 0.85 12.95
N LYS A 126 13.29 0.13 12.90
CA LYS A 126 14.61 0.70 12.55
C LYS A 126 14.65 1.30 11.15
N LYS A 127 13.90 0.73 10.20
CA LYS A 127 13.76 1.32 8.86
C LYS A 127 13.00 2.63 8.89
N LEU A 128 11.93 2.75 9.68
CA LEU A 128 11.20 4.01 9.83
C LEU A 128 12.10 5.11 10.44
N ASP A 129 12.89 4.78 11.46
CA ASP A 129 13.90 5.69 12.01
C ASP A 129 14.91 6.14 10.93
N LEU A 130 15.44 5.19 10.16
CA LEU A 130 16.35 5.48 9.05
C LEU A 130 15.70 6.39 8.01
N PHE A 131 14.47 6.06 7.60
CA PHE A 131 13.71 6.82 6.62
C PHE A 131 13.45 8.25 7.07
N GLU A 132 13.10 8.45 8.34
CA GLU A 132 12.89 9.78 8.91
C GLU A 132 14.19 10.60 8.83
N ASN A 133 15.31 10.03 9.25
CA ASN A 133 16.61 10.70 9.23
C ASN A 133 17.07 11.00 7.80
N CYS A 134 16.91 10.06 6.86
CA CYS A 134 17.16 10.30 5.44
C CYS A 134 16.30 11.46 4.92
N MET A 135 15.00 11.49 5.22
CA MET A 135 14.11 12.57 4.79
C MET A 135 14.52 13.93 5.35
N LYS A 136 14.95 14.03 6.61
CA LYS A 136 15.41 15.30 7.22
C LYS A 136 16.57 15.95 6.45
N ILE A 137 17.45 15.13 5.88
CA ILE A 137 18.60 15.60 5.07
C ILE A 137 18.34 15.49 3.56
N ASN A 138 17.10 15.20 3.16
CA ASN A 138 16.68 15.01 1.77
C ASN A 138 17.44 13.90 1.01
N ASP A 139 17.86 12.86 1.73
CA ASP A 139 18.42 11.64 1.14
C ASP A 139 17.30 10.73 0.63
N LEU A 140 17.22 10.59 -0.69
CA LEU A 140 16.16 9.88 -1.40
C LEU A 140 16.56 8.46 -1.85
N ASN A 141 17.68 7.92 -1.37
CA ASN A 141 18.17 6.59 -1.79
C ASN A 141 17.16 5.45 -1.54
N ASN A 142 16.34 5.57 -0.49
CA ASN A 142 15.28 4.60 -0.16
C ASN A 142 13.91 4.97 -0.78
N PHE A 143 13.86 6.02 -1.59
CA PHE A 143 12.64 6.64 -2.09
C PHE A 143 12.75 6.89 -3.61
N PRO A 144 12.68 5.82 -4.43
CA PRO A 144 12.90 5.92 -5.86
C PRO A 144 11.88 6.83 -6.57
N ALA A 145 10.60 6.83 -6.16
CA ALA A 145 9.62 7.73 -6.76
C ALA A 145 9.91 9.19 -6.39
N CYS A 146 10.33 9.47 -5.15
CA CYS A 146 10.76 10.82 -4.76
C CYS A 146 12.01 11.26 -5.52
N LEU A 147 12.98 10.36 -5.68
CA LEU A 147 14.20 10.60 -6.44
C LEU A 147 13.89 10.94 -7.90
N GLU A 148 12.95 10.22 -8.53
CA GLU A 148 12.48 10.51 -9.89
C GLU A 148 11.89 11.92 -9.99
N ILE A 149 11.03 12.32 -9.05
CA ILE A 149 10.50 13.70 -9.01
C ILE A 149 11.60 14.73 -8.80
N ASN A 150 12.60 14.47 -7.96
CA ASN A 150 13.72 15.38 -7.73
C ASN A 150 14.69 15.49 -8.92
N GLN A 151 14.68 14.50 -9.83
CA GLN A 151 15.40 14.57 -11.10
C GLN A 151 14.63 15.37 -12.15
N GLU A 152 13.29 15.31 -12.13
CA GLU A 152 12.40 16.07 -13.02
C GLU A 152 12.28 17.54 -12.60
N GLU A 153 12.26 17.79 -11.29
CA GLU A 153 12.20 19.11 -10.69
C GLU A 153 13.48 19.32 -9.87
N THR A 154 14.33 20.27 -10.29
CA THR A 154 15.59 20.54 -9.57
C THR A 154 15.33 21.04 -8.14
N MET A 155 16.05 20.45 -7.18
CA MET A 155 16.10 20.87 -5.77
C MET A 155 14.74 20.82 -5.05
N VAL A 156 14.01 19.72 -5.20
CA VAL A 156 12.77 19.51 -4.44
C VAL A 156 13.09 19.12 -3.00
N ASP A 157 12.46 19.83 -2.08
CA ASP A 157 12.51 19.54 -0.65
C ASP A 157 11.42 18.52 -0.24
N PHE A 158 11.85 17.35 0.22
CA PHE A 158 11.01 16.30 0.81
C PHE A 158 11.10 16.26 2.34
N SER A 159 11.89 17.14 2.98
CA SER A 159 12.12 17.12 4.44
C SER A 159 10.84 17.21 5.27
N ARG A 160 9.80 17.87 4.75
CA ARG A 160 8.47 17.92 5.37
C ARG A 160 7.86 16.55 5.64
N PHE A 161 8.21 15.53 4.86
CA PHE A 161 7.69 14.18 5.01
C PHE A 161 8.35 13.41 6.16
N ALA A 162 9.45 13.90 6.74
CA ALA A 162 10.01 13.35 7.98
C ALA A 162 8.98 13.35 9.11
N LYS A 163 8.22 14.44 9.26
CA LYS A 163 7.12 14.51 10.26
C LYS A 163 6.03 13.46 10.00
N VAL A 164 5.75 13.17 8.73
CA VAL A 164 4.78 12.12 8.37
C VAL A 164 5.31 10.74 8.75
N LEU A 165 6.62 10.50 8.59
CA LEU A 165 7.25 9.26 9.03
C LEU A 165 7.22 9.11 10.55
N THR A 166 7.44 10.19 11.31
CA THR A 166 7.30 10.17 12.78
C THR A 166 5.89 9.75 13.19
N GLU A 167 4.85 10.27 12.54
CA GLU A 167 3.47 9.86 12.83
C GLU A 167 3.19 8.41 12.41
N ILE A 168 3.71 7.98 11.26
CA ILE A 168 3.60 6.58 10.82
C ILE A 168 4.28 5.65 11.82
N GLN A 169 5.45 6.04 12.35
CA GLN A 169 6.17 5.27 13.35
C GLN A 169 5.40 5.18 14.66
N ARG A 170 4.84 6.29 15.14
CA ARG A 170 3.99 6.27 16.34
C ARG A 170 2.81 5.31 16.20
N GLU A 171 2.08 5.40 15.08
CA GLU A 171 0.96 4.49 14.79
C GLU A 171 1.42 3.03 14.64
N PHE A 172 2.60 2.82 14.05
CA PHE A 172 3.19 1.49 13.91
C PHE A 172 3.53 0.89 15.29
N ASP A 173 4.16 1.68 16.16
CA ASP A 173 4.55 1.24 17.50
C ASP A 173 3.34 0.97 18.39
N GLU A 174 2.36 1.86 18.39
CA GLU A 174 1.09 1.66 19.11
C GLU A 174 0.41 0.36 18.67
N ARG A 175 0.38 0.11 17.36
CA ARG A 175 -0.21 -1.09 16.77
C ARG A 175 0.52 -2.39 17.13
N PHE A 176 1.84 -2.36 17.27
CA PHE A 176 2.65 -3.54 17.56
C PHE A 176 3.10 -3.63 19.03
N SER A 177 2.54 -2.81 19.90
CA SER A 177 2.84 -2.76 21.34
C SER A 177 2.68 -4.10 22.07
N GLU A 178 1.80 -4.99 21.59
CA GLU A 178 1.63 -6.34 22.14
C GLU A 178 2.90 -7.22 22.03
N PHE A 179 3.76 -6.93 21.04
CA PHE A 179 5.04 -7.64 20.86
C PHE A 179 6.14 -7.14 21.79
N ASP A 180 5.91 -6.01 22.49
CA ASP A 180 6.87 -5.40 23.42
C ASP A 180 6.68 -5.91 24.87
N ALA A 181 5.59 -6.65 25.14
CA ALA A 181 5.31 -7.18 26.47
C ALA A 181 6.18 -8.43 26.78
N PRO A 182 6.91 -8.47 27.91
CA PRO A 182 7.82 -9.58 28.26
C PRO A 182 7.12 -10.88 28.67
N SER A 183 5.80 -10.99 28.53
CA SER A 183 5.04 -12.15 28.99
C SER A 183 4.08 -12.66 27.92
N ARG A 184 4.53 -13.67 27.15
CA ARG A 184 3.75 -14.85 26.67
C ARG A 184 4.47 -15.52 25.50
N ALA A 185 5.69 -16.00 25.72
CA ALA A 185 6.30 -16.94 24.77
C ALA A 185 5.44 -18.22 24.58
N ASP A 186 4.53 -18.51 25.52
CA ASP A 186 3.78 -19.77 25.58
C ASP A 186 2.34 -19.71 25.08
N GLN A 187 1.84 -18.58 24.54
CA GLN A 187 0.41 -18.45 24.18
C GLN A 187 0.11 -18.10 22.71
N PHE A 188 1.12 -17.98 21.86
CA PHE A 188 0.92 -17.59 20.47
C PHE A 188 0.75 -18.81 19.55
N GLY A 189 -0.50 -19.24 19.36
CA GLY A 189 -0.91 -19.99 18.18
C GLY A 189 -0.77 -19.16 16.90
N CYS A 190 -0.95 -19.81 15.73
CA CYS A 190 -0.77 -19.22 14.39
C CYS A 190 -1.37 -17.81 14.26
N MET A 191 -0.51 -16.79 14.23
CA MET A 191 -0.91 -15.39 14.09
C MET A 191 -1.03 -15.01 12.61
N THR A 192 -2.21 -14.52 12.21
CA THR A 192 -2.42 -13.88 10.90
C THR A 192 -2.63 -12.38 11.13
N VAL A 193 -1.65 -11.55 10.80
CA VAL A 193 -1.80 -10.08 10.85
C VAL A 193 -2.46 -9.61 9.55
N ARG A 194 -3.64 -8.97 9.64
CA ARG A 194 -4.28 -8.28 8.52
C ARG A 194 -4.28 -6.76 8.77
N PHE A 195 -3.93 -6.00 7.74
CA PHE A 195 -4.00 -4.53 7.71
C PHE A 195 -5.26 -4.13 6.95
N GLN A 196 -6.13 -3.30 7.56
CA GLN A 196 -7.31 -2.73 6.92
C GLN A 196 -7.31 -1.21 7.11
N GLN A 197 -7.71 -0.46 6.08
CA GLN A 197 -7.95 0.99 6.20
C GLN A 197 -9.32 1.24 6.84
N PRO A 198 -9.51 2.33 7.59
CA PRO A 198 -10.81 2.68 8.16
C PRO A 198 -11.82 2.96 7.06
N GLY A 199 -13.07 2.59 7.31
CA GLY A 199 -14.19 3.03 6.48
C GLY A 199 -14.28 4.56 6.41
N PHE A 200 -14.92 5.05 5.36
CA PHE A 200 -14.97 6.44 4.86
C PHE A 200 -15.47 7.55 5.82
N ALA A 201 -15.52 7.34 7.13
CA ALA A 201 -16.14 8.26 8.09
C ALA A 201 -15.16 9.18 8.85
N THR A 202 -13.85 8.94 8.86
CA THR A 202 -12.92 9.78 9.64
C THR A 202 -11.88 10.46 8.74
N GLN A 203 -11.81 11.79 8.81
CA GLN A 203 -10.95 12.68 8.01
C GLN A 203 -9.45 12.58 8.32
N ASN A 204 -9.00 11.55 9.05
CA ASN A 204 -7.60 11.36 9.41
C ASN A 204 -6.97 10.24 8.57
N LEU A 205 -5.84 10.54 7.94
CA LEU A 205 -5.06 9.63 7.09
C LEU A 205 -4.39 8.46 7.85
N LEU A 206 -4.71 8.26 9.14
CA LEU A 206 -3.88 7.51 10.09
C LEU A 206 -4.65 6.63 11.09
N SER A 207 -5.94 6.37 10.93
CA SER A 207 -6.57 5.35 11.79
C SER A 207 -6.25 3.95 11.24
N TRP A 208 -5.72 3.05 12.07
CA TRP A 208 -5.33 1.69 11.68
C TRP A 208 -6.01 0.67 12.63
N ASP A 209 -7.20 0.18 12.29
CA ASP A 209 -7.92 -0.81 13.12
C ASP A 209 -7.47 -2.25 12.85
N VAL A 210 -7.34 -3.05 13.92
CA VAL A 210 -7.11 -4.51 13.88
C VAL A 210 -8.44 -5.25 14.01
N CYS A 211 -8.88 -5.94 12.95
CA CYS A 211 -9.98 -6.89 13.05
C CYS A 211 -9.50 -8.21 13.68
N SER A 212 -9.60 -8.30 15.00
CA SER A 212 -9.57 -9.50 15.86
C SER A 212 -8.28 -10.36 15.89
N VAL A 213 -7.84 -10.66 17.12
CA VAL A 213 -6.98 -11.80 17.46
C VAL A 213 -7.90 -13.02 17.65
N VAL A 214 -7.90 -13.98 16.72
CA VAL A 214 -8.63 -15.24 16.91
C VAL A 214 -7.66 -16.32 17.38
N SER A 215 -7.73 -16.64 18.66
CA SER A 215 -7.13 -17.86 19.21
C SER A 215 -7.96 -19.06 18.73
N GLN A 216 -7.38 -19.94 17.90
CA GLN A 216 -7.94 -21.28 17.74
C GLN A 216 -7.34 -22.18 18.82
N PRO A 217 -8.16 -22.93 19.59
CA PRO A 217 -7.64 -23.93 20.50
C PRO A 217 -6.97 -25.03 19.69
N SER A 218 -5.75 -25.39 20.05
CA SER A 218 -5.10 -26.61 19.59
C SER A 218 -5.96 -27.80 20.01
N THR A 219 -6.59 -28.48 19.05
CA THR A 219 -7.15 -29.80 19.30
C THR A 219 -6.01 -30.73 19.72
N PRO A 220 -6.09 -31.42 20.86
CA PRO A 220 -5.14 -32.48 21.20
C PRO A 220 -5.27 -33.56 20.14
N THR A 221 -4.14 -34.01 19.60
CA THR A 221 -4.01 -35.30 18.93
C THR A 221 -4.52 -36.37 19.90
N SER A 222 -5.70 -36.91 19.61
CA SER A 222 -6.14 -38.18 20.16
C SER A 222 -6.22 -39.15 18.98
N ASP A 223 -5.35 -40.15 19.04
CA ASP A 223 -5.46 -41.36 18.25
C ASP A 223 -6.86 -41.96 18.41
N PHE A 224 -7.61 -42.15 17.33
CA PHE A 224 -8.62 -43.22 17.25
C PHE A 224 -8.86 -43.61 15.78
N ASN A 225 -8.40 -44.82 15.48
CA ASN A 225 -8.89 -45.86 14.58
C ASN A 225 -9.57 -45.53 13.23
N THR A 226 -9.09 -46.30 12.25
CA THR A 226 -9.77 -46.75 11.04
C THR A 226 -11.13 -47.41 11.30
N ASP A 227 -12.00 -47.32 10.28
CA ASP A 227 -13.25 -48.05 10.03
C ASP A 227 -14.58 -47.41 10.51
N GLU A 228 -15.31 -46.84 9.53
CA GLU A 228 -16.76 -47.02 9.22
C GLU A 228 -17.26 -45.78 8.45
N PHE A 229 -17.41 -45.83 7.13
CA PHE A 229 -18.64 -46.17 6.38
C PHE A 229 -19.83 -45.20 6.55
N VAL A 230 -20.40 -44.82 5.38
CA VAL A 230 -21.80 -44.42 5.13
C VAL A 230 -22.17 -42.91 5.16
N ASN A 231 -22.26 -42.38 3.93
CA ASN A 231 -23.36 -41.62 3.31
C ASN A 231 -23.80 -40.22 3.79
N ASN A 232 -23.89 -39.35 2.77
CA ASN A 232 -25.09 -38.65 2.25
C ASN A 232 -25.14 -37.11 2.36
N PHE A 233 -25.24 -36.55 1.14
CA PHE A 233 -25.64 -35.21 0.67
C PHE A 233 -24.65 -34.05 0.76
#